data_AF-A0A3L6QSC4-F1
#
_entry.id   AF-A0A3L6QSC4-F1
#
_cell.length_a   1.000
_cell.length_b   1.000
_cell.length_c   1.000
_cell.angle_alpha   90.00
_cell.angle_beta   90.00
_cell.angle_gamma   90.00
#
_symmetry.space_group_name_H-M   'P 1'
#
loop_
_entity.id
_entity.type
_entity.pdbx_description
1 polymer ?
#
loop_
_entity_poly.entity_id
_entity_poly.type
_entity_poly.pdbx_seq_one_letter_code
_entity_poly.pdbx_strand_id
1 'polypeptide(L)'
;MRDVFAVGPFHAMSPAPPAVASSLWREDDGCMAWLDGQADRSVVYVSLGSLAVISREQFTEVLSGLVATGYPFLWVLRPDMVGVSQDAVFQEVARAVGDGGGKQTRIVEWAPQRDVLRHRAVGCFLTHAGWNSTLEGTVEGVPMVCWPFFADQQINSRFVGAVWRTGLDMKDVCERGVVERTVREAVESAEIRRSAEALAQQVKRDVAAGGSSATEFERLVGFIRELSTSSATSGLSQW
;
A
#
# COMPACT_ATOMS: atom_id res chain seq x y z
N MET A 1 12.21 25.35 -19.82
CA MET A 1 11.90 24.49 -18.65
C MET A 1 10.77 23.57 -19.11
N ARG A 2 10.82 22.25 -18.90
CA ARG A 2 9.67 21.39 -19.27
C ARG A 2 8.54 21.72 -18.30
N ASP A 3 7.32 21.88 -18.80
CA ASP A 3 6.14 22.04 -17.94
C ASP A 3 5.92 20.74 -17.16
N VAL A 4 6.20 20.77 -15.86
CA VAL A 4 5.97 19.66 -14.93
C VAL A 4 4.81 20.03 -14.02
N PHE A 5 3.84 19.13 -13.87
CA PHE A 5 2.62 19.35 -13.08
C PHE A 5 2.54 18.28 -11.97
N ALA A 6 2.58 18.70 -10.71
CA ALA A 6 2.51 17.80 -9.56
C ALA A 6 1.05 17.57 -9.15
N VAL A 7 0.40 16.60 -9.79
CA VAL A 7 -1.07 16.40 -9.76
C VAL A 7 -1.52 15.22 -8.89
N GLY A 8 -0.63 14.64 -8.08
CA GLY A 8 -0.95 13.47 -7.26
C GLY A 8 -1.36 13.80 -5.82
N PRO A 9 -1.85 12.80 -5.06
CA PRO A 9 -2.28 11.47 -5.52
C PRO A 9 -3.73 11.48 -6.07
N PHE A 10 -3.89 11.02 -7.32
CA PHE A 10 -5.19 11.05 -8.02
C PHE A 10 -6.32 10.28 -7.32
N HIS A 11 -6.01 9.15 -6.68
CA HIS A 11 -7.01 8.32 -6.00
C HIS A 11 -7.64 9.02 -4.77
N ALA A 12 -7.04 10.12 -4.31
CA ALA A 12 -7.55 10.96 -3.21
C ALA A 12 -8.24 12.24 -3.70
N MET A 13 -7.96 12.71 -4.92
CA MET A 13 -8.59 13.90 -5.51
C MET A 13 -10.02 13.64 -5.96
N SER A 14 -10.30 12.43 -6.44
CA SER A 14 -11.65 11.99 -6.76
C SER A 14 -12.05 10.93 -5.74
N PRO A 15 -13.00 11.20 -4.82
CA PRO A 15 -13.68 10.13 -4.10
C PRO A 15 -14.51 9.37 -5.14
N ALA A 16 -13.87 8.45 -5.86
CA ALA A 16 -14.58 7.51 -6.70
C ALA A 16 -15.63 6.80 -5.82
N PRO A 17 -16.84 6.52 -6.35
CA PRO A 17 -17.73 5.57 -5.69
C PRO A 17 -16.98 4.25 -5.39
N PRO A 18 -17.43 3.44 -4.40
CA PRO A 18 -16.78 2.17 -4.07
C PRO A 18 -16.47 1.43 -5.37
N ALA A 19 -15.19 1.04 -5.51
CA ALA A 19 -14.60 0.74 -6.80
C ALA A 19 -15.45 -0.28 -7.57
N VAL A 20 -15.91 0.09 -8.77
CA VAL A 20 -16.24 -0.92 -9.77
C VAL A 20 -14.89 -1.46 -10.25
N ALA A 21 -14.54 -2.65 -9.76
CA ALA A 21 -13.50 -3.57 -10.21
C ALA A 21 -12.33 -2.95 -11.03
N SER A 22 -11.31 -2.44 -10.35
CA SER A 22 -9.97 -2.26 -10.95
C SER A 22 -9.07 -3.48 -10.76
N SER A 23 -9.59 -4.58 -10.20
CA SER A 23 -8.86 -5.81 -9.94
C SER A 23 -9.18 -6.91 -10.95
N LEU A 24 -8.15 -7.64 -11.37
CA LEU A 24 -8.27 -8.87 -12.18
C LEU A 24 -8.78 -10.07 -11.36
N TRP A 25 -8.97 -9.90 -10.04
CA TRP A 25 -9.27 -10.95 -9.07
C TRP A 25 -10.57 -10.65 -8.30
N ARG A 26 -11.27 -11.70 -7.85
CA ARG A 26 -12.61 -11.64 -7.22
C ARG A 26 -12.67 -10.69 -6.00
N GLU A 27 -13.83 -10.06 -5.81
CA GLU A 27 -14.16 -9.19 -4.67
C GLU A 27 -14.35 -9.96 -3.35
N ASP A 28 -14.06 -9.25 -2.25
CA ASP A 28 -14.10 -9.54 -0.80
C ASP A 28 -14.49 -10.98 -0.37
N ASP A 29 -13.52 -11.74 0.12
CA ASP A 29 -13.74 -13.06 0.72
C ASP A 29 -14.27 -13.03 2.16
N GLY A 30 -14.58 -11.83 2.69
CA GLY A 30 -14.98 -11.58 4.08
C GLY A 30 -13.86 -10.94 4.91
N CYS A 31 -12.82 -10.38 4.27
CA CYS A 31 -11.69 -9.78 4.95
C CYS A 31 -12.08 -8.51 5.71
N MET A 32 -13.02 -7.73 5.17
CA MET A 32 -13.51 -6.51 5.85
C MET A 32 -14.27 -6.86 7.13
N ALA A 33 -15.16 -7.85 7.08
CA ALA A 33 -15.86 -8.35 8.27
C ALA A 33 -14.89 -8.95 9.32
N TRP A 34 -13.80 -9.56 8.87
CA TRP A 34 -12.74 -10.01 9.79
C TRP A 34 -12.03 -8.83 10.45
N LEU A 35 -11.72 -7.75 9.70
CA LEU A 35 -11.11 -6.53 10.24
C LEU A 35 -12.03 -5.82 11.25
N ASP A 36 -13.36 -5.84 11.05
CA ASP A 36 -14.34 -5.27 11.98
C ASP A 36 -14.24 -5.86 13.40
N GLY A 37 -13.80 -7.12 13.51
CA GLY A 37 -13.60 -7.81 14.79
C GLY A 37 -12.29 -7.49 15.50
N GLN A 38 -11.38 -6.75 14.87
CA GLN A 38 -10.03 -6.49 15.39
C GLN A 38 -9.97 -5.18 16.19
N ALA A 39 -9.00 -5.06 17.09
CA ALA A 39 -8.76 -3.83 17.85
C ALA A 39 -8.17 -2.73 16.94
N ASP A 40 -8.34 -1.47 17.34
CA ASP A 40 -7.79 -0.34 16.59
C ASP A 40 -6.27 -0.45 16.46
N ARG A 41 -5.77 -0.22 15.24
CA ARG A 41 -4.33 -0.18 14.92
C ARG A 41 -3.57 -1.42 15.38
N SER A 42 -4.21 -2.59 15.34
CA SER A 42 -3.64 -3.86 15.79
C SER A 42 -3.26 -4.82 14.67
N VAL A 43 -3.77 -4.58 13.46
CA VAL A 43 -3.59 -5.48 12.31
C VAL A 43 -2.41 -5.04 11.46
N VAL A 44 -1.56 -5.99 11.10
CA VAL A 44 -0.55 -5.84 10.05
C VAL A 44 -1.19 -6.25 8.72
N TYR A 45 -1.39 -5.29 7.83
CA TYR A 45 -1.79 -5.58 6.45
C TYR A 45 -0.55 -5.91 5.62
N VAL A 46 -0.57 -7.00 4.87
CA VAL A 46 0.56 -7.48 4.06
C VAL A 46 0.11 -7.62 2.61
N SER A 47 0.70 -6.81 1.72
CA SER A 47 0.46 -6.89 0.28
C SER A 47 1.71 -6.54 -0.52
N LEU A 48 2.20 -7.51 -1.30
CA LEU A 48 3.39 -7.38 -2.14
C LEU A 48 3.04 -6.97 -3.58
N GLY A 49 1.85 -6.42 -3.78
CA GLY A 49 1.39 -5.93 -5.07
C GLY A 49 1.05 -7.02 -6.07
N SER A 50 0.84 -6.61 -7.32
CA SER A 50 0.29 -7.44 -8.39
C SER A 50 1.33 -8.18 -9.22
N LEU A 51 2.63 -7.99 -8.96
CA LEU A 51 3.70 -8.55 -9.79
C LEU A 51 4.81 -9.25 -9.00
N ALA A 52 4.98 -8.97 -7.70
CA ALA A 52 6.02 -9.62 -6.92
C ALA A 52 5.75 -11.12 -6.77
N VAL A 53 6.82 -11.90 -6.92
CA VAL A 53 6.88 -13.34 -6.69
C VAL A 53 8.02 -13.58 -5.70
N ILE A 54 7.77 -14.39 -4.68
CA ILE A 54 8.72 -14.71 -3.62
C ILE A 54 9.03 -16.20 -3.60
N SER A 55 10.23 -16.56 -3.16
CA SER A 55 10.56 -17.97 -2.95
C SER A 55 9.75 -18.54 -1.78
N ARG A 56 9.61 -19.86 -1.73
CA ARG A 56 8.99 -20.52 -0.58
C ARG A 56 9.73 -20.19 0.72
N GLU A 57 11.06 -20.14 0.69
CA GLU A 57 11.88 -19.80 1.85
C GLU A 57 11.59 -18.39 2.36
N GLN A 58 11.53 -17.41 1.45
CA GLN A 58 11.16 -16.04 1.81
C GLN A 58 9.75 -15.97 2.40
N PHE A 59 8.79 -16.71 1.83
CA PHE A 59 7.45 -16.84 2.39
C PHE A 59 7.48 -17.42 3.82
N THR A 60 8.22 -18.51 4.05
CA THR A 60 8.36 -19.16 5.36
C THR A 60 8.96 -18.22 6.40
N GLU A 61 10.01 -17.47 6.05
CA GLU A 61 10.66 -16.53 6.97
C GLU A 61 9.74 -15.37 7.33
N VAL A 62 9.05 -14.78 6.35
CA VAL A 62 8.08 -13.69 6.59
C VAL A 62 6.92 -14.18 7.43
N LEU A 63 6.33 -15.33 7.11
CA LEU A 63 5.27 -15.94 7.91
C LEU A 63 5.72 -16.18 9.36
N SER A 64 6.90 -16.75 9.55
CA SER A 64 7.47 -17.02 10.88
C SER A 64 7.68 -15.73 11.67
N GLY A 65 8.20 -14.68 11.02
CA GLY A 65 8.40 -13.38 11.64
C GLY A 65 7.08 -12.72 12.03
N LEU A 66 6.06 -12.75 11.15
CA LEU A 66 4.72 -12.22 11.43
C LEU A 66 4.08 -12.94 12.62
N VAL A 67 4.12 -14.28 12.66
CA VAL A 67 3.61 -15.06 13.80
C VAL A 67 4.34 -14.71 15.10
N ALA A 68 5.66 -14.53 15.06
CA ALA A 68 6.44 -14.15 16.23
C ALA A 68 6.10 -12.75 16.76
N THR A 69 5.57 -11.84 15.92
CA THR A 69 5.14 -10.52 16.40
C THR A 69 4.00 -10.61 17.42
N GLY A 70 3.14 -11.61 17.28
CA GLY A 70 1.89 -11.75 18.03
C GLY A 70 0.76 -10.82 17.56
N TYR A 71 0.99 -9.98 16.55
CA TYR A 71 -0.06 -9.15 15.96
C TYR A 71 -0.95 -9.94 15.00
N PRO A 72 -2.26 -9.66 14.96
CA PRO A 72 -3.08 -10.14 13.88
C PRO A 72 -2.58 -9.63 12.52
N PHE A 73 -2.69 -10.43 11.47
CA PHE A 73 -2.30 -10.00 10.13
C PHE A 73 -3.27 -10.46 9.05
N LEU A 74 -3.50 -9.57 8.08
CA LEU A 74 -4.22 -9.82 6.84
C LEU A 74 -3.20 -9.87 5.70
N TRP A 75 -3.00 -11.03 5.08
CA TRP A 75 -2.05 -11.19 3.99
C TRP A 75 -2.74 -11.54 2.67
N VAL A 76 -2.54 -10.67 1.68
CA VAL A 76 -2.87 -10.92 0.28
C VAL A 76 -1.81 -11.84 -0.35
N LEU A 77 -2.17 -13.11 -0.54
CA LEU A 77 -1.35 -14.14 -1.20
C LEU A 77 -1.98 -14.52 -2.53
N ARG A 78 -1.46 -13.95 -3.62
CA ARG A 78 -1.92 -14.28 -4.98
C ARG A 78 -1.55 -15.73 -5.34
N PRO A 79 -2.36 -16.43 -6.16
CA PRO A 79 -2.09 -17.81 -6.58
C PRO A 79 -0.68 -18.04 -7.15
N ASP A 80 -0.14 -17.04 -7.85
CA ASP A 80 1.16 -17.03 -8.53
C ASP A 80 2.32 -16.46 -7.70
N MET A 81 2.06 -16.02 -6.46
CA MET A 81 3.05 -15.29 -5.65
C MET A 81 4.16 -16.18 -5.10
N VAL A 82 3.86 -17.44 -4.78
CA VAL A 82 4.83 -18.41 -4.25
C VAL A 82 4.95 -19.56 -5.23
N GLY A 83 6.17 -19.99 -5.54
CA GLY A 83 6.45 -21.07 -6.51
C GLY A 83 6.00 -22.48 -6.09
N VAL A 84 5.00 -22.62 -5.22
CA VAL A 84 4.38 -23.88 -4.79
C VAL A 84 2.85 -23.80 -4.91
N SER A 85 2.16 -24.94 -4.78
CA SER A 85 0.69 -24.95 -4.84
C SER A 85 0.07 -24.15 -3.68
N GLN A 86 -1.11 -23.59 -3.92
CA GLN A 86 -1.88 -22.88 -2.89
C GLN A 86 -2.19 -23.78 -1.68
N ASP A 87 -2.51 -25.05 -1.89
CA ASP A 87 -2.71 -26.01 -0.80
C ASP A 87 -1.48 -26.13 0.11
N ALA A 88 -0.27 -26.11 -0.46
CA ALA A 88 0.96 -26.17 0.32
C ALA A 88 1.17 -24.89 1.13
N VAL A 89 0.86 -23.72 0.56
CA VAL A 89 0.88 -22.42 1.25
C VAL A 89 -0.10 -22.43 2.43
N PHE A 90 -1.36 -22.80 2.20
CA PHE A 90 -2.39 -22.84 3.25
C PHE A 90 -2.06 -23.85 4.37
N GLN A 91 -1.50 -25.01 4.03
CA GLN A 91 -1.03 -25.97 5.05
C GLN A 91 0.11 -25.38 5.89
N GLU A 92 1.03 -24.64 5.28
CA GLU A 92 2.14 -24.02 5.99
C GLU A 92 1.65 -22.91 6.93
N VAL A 93 0.71 -22.06 6.49
CA VAL A 93 0.02 -21.09 7.34
C VAL A 93 -0.68 -21.78 8.51
N ALA A 94 -1.50 -22.81 8.24
CA ALA A 94 -2.24 -23.51 9.29
C ALA A 94 -1.30 -24.10 10.35
N ARG A 95 -0.15 -24.66 9.94
CA ARG A 95 0.88 -25.17 10.86
C ARG A 95 1.55 -24.07 11.67
N ALA A 96 1.86 -22.93 11.05
CA ALA A 96 2.56 -21.83 11.71
C ALA A 96 1.68 -21.12 12.75
N VAL A 97 0.40 -20.92 12.44
CA VAL A 97 -0.52 -20.17 13.34
C VAL A 97 -1.22 -21.09 14.34
N GLY A 98 -1.36 -22.38 14.03
CA GLY A 98 -1.98 -23.38 14.91
C GLY A 98 -3.50 -23.19 15.11
N ASP A 99 -4.08 -23.97 16.03
CA ASP A 99 -5.54 -24.08 16.22
C ASP A 99 -6.25 -22.77 16.65
N GLY A 100 -5.50 -21.79 17.17
CA GLY A 100 -6.00 -20.46 17.52
C GLY A 100 -5.95 -19.43 16.39
N GLY A 101 -5.38 -19.81 15.24
CA GLY A 101 -4.96 -18.89 14.22
C GLY A 101 -6.04 -18.15 13.45
N GLY A 102 -7.24 -18.72 13.34
CA GLY A 102 -8.34 -18.10 12.58
C GLY A 102 -8.81 -16.75 13.15
N LYS A 103 -8.52 -16.44 14.42
CA LYS A 103 -8.80 -15.13 15.02
C LYS A 103 -7.70 -14.10 14.77
N GLN A 104 -6.47 -14.54 14.56
CA GLN A 104 -5.29 -13.69 14.42
C GLN A 104 -4.82 -13.55 12.97
N THR A 105 -5.11 -14.51 12.10
CA THR A 105 -4.60 -14.52 10.74
C THR A 105 -5.72 -14.65 9.73
N ARG A 106 -5.68 -13.79 8.71
CA ARG A 106 -6.53 -13.87 7.54
C ARG A 106 -5.67 -13.88 6.29
N ILE A 107 -5.83 -14.93 5.48
CA ILE A 107 -5.17 -15.06 4.18
C ILE A 107 -6.24 -14.93 3.10
N VAL A 108 -5.96 -14.11 2.10
CA VAL A 108 -6.88 -13.80 1.00
C VAL A 108 -6.11 -13.76 -0.31
N GLU A 109 -6.73 -14.12 -1.43
CA GLU A 109 -6.07 -13.99 -2.74
C GLU A 109 -6.04 -12.54 -3.23
N TRP A 110 -7.04 -11.76 -2.80
CA TRP A 110 -7.22 -10.37 -3.15
C TRP A 110 -7.93 -9.61 -2.02
N ALA A 111 -7.66 -8.32 -1.88
CA ALA A 111 -8.32 -7.45 -0.92
C ALA A 111 -8.68 -6.11 -1.55
N PRO A 112 -9.78 -5.45 -1.12
CA PRO A 112 -10.07 -4.07 -1.47
C PRO A 112 -9.08 -3.14 -0.75
N GLN A 113 -7.84 -3.07 -1.25
CA GLN A 113 -6.69 -2.48 -0.54
C GLN A 113 -6.95 -1.06 -0.02
N ARG A 114 -7.64 -0.21 -0.79
CA ARG A 114 -8.00 1.15 -0.35
C ARG A 114 -8.88 1.14 0.89
N ASP A 115 -9.84 0.23 0.96
CA ASP A 115 -10.76 0.11 2.09
C ASP A 115 -10.08 -0.56 3.29
N VAL A 116 -9.19 -1.54 3.04
CA VAL A 116 -8.34 -2.13 4.08
C VAL A 116 -7.44 -1.07 4.72
N LEU A 117 -6.73 -0.26 3.93
CA LEU A 117 -5.83 0.78 4.44
C LEU A 117 -6.57 1.90 5.19
N ARG A 118 -7.84 2.15 4.86
CA ARG A 118 -8.73 3.07 5.60
C ARG A 118 -9.26 2.49 6.91
N HIS A 119 -9.21 1.17 7.06
CA HIS A 119 -9.88 0.51 8.17
C HIS A 119 -9.18 0.78 9.51
N ARG A 120 -9.97 1.12 10.54
CA ARG A 120 -9.48 1.49 11.89
C ARG A 120 -8.51 0.47 12.51
N ALA A 121 -8.68 -0.80 12.16
CA ALA A 121 -7.88 -1.90 12.71
C ALA A 121 -6.47 -1.97 12.12
N VAL A 122 -6.23 -1.43 10.93
CA VAL A 122 -4.90 -1.50 10.30
C VAL A 122 -3.93 -0.55 11.02
N GLY A 123 -2.89 -1.13 11.62
CA GLY A 123 -1.86 -0.41 12.36
C GLY A 123 -0.54 -0.29 11.60
N CYS A 124 -0.29 -1.19 10.64
CA CYS A 124 0.93 -1.22 9.84
C CYS A 124 0.65 -1.85 8.47
N PHE A 125 1.36 -1.37 7.44
CA PHE A 125 1.31 -1.91 6.09
C PHE A 125 2.69 -2.46 5.68
N LEU A 126 2.84 -3.78 5.63
CA LEU A 126 3.99 -4.44 4.99
C LEU A 126 3.77 -4.47 3.48
N THR A 127 4.60 -3.72 2.76
CA THR A 127 4.42 -3.42 1.34
C THR A 127 5.69 -3.62 0.53
N HIS A 128 5.53 -4.02 -0.72
CA HIS A 128 6.58 -4.00 -1.74
C HIS A 128 7.06 -2.59 -2.14
N ALA A 129 6.48 -1.52 -1.58
CA ALA A 129 6.80 -0.13 -1.89
C ALA A 129 6.54 0.30 -3.35
N GLY A 130 5.64 -0.38 -4.06
CA GLY A 130 5.14 0.11 -5.36
C GLY A 130 4.39 1.44 -5.19
N TRP A 131 4.59 2.37 -6.13
CA TRP A 131 4.18 3.78 -5.94
C TRP A 131 2.71 3.97 -5.62
N ASN A 132 1.79 3.23 -6.27
CA ASN A 132 0.36 3.31 -5.97
C ASN A 132 0.05 2.90 -4.53
N SER A 133 0.57 1.76 -4.08
CA SER A 133 0.34 1.26 -2.71
C SER A 133 0.99 2.17 -1.66
N THR A 134 2.18 2.71 -1.96
CA THR A 134 2.83 3.71 -1.10
C THR A 134 1.97 4.97 -0.97
N LEU A 135 1.41 5.49 -2.07
CA LEU A 135 0.52 6.65 -2.01
C LEU A 135 -0.78 6.35 -1.27
N GLU A 136 -1.40 5.18 -1.46
CA GLU A 136 -2.62 4.77 -0.75
C GLU A 136 -2.39 4.70 0.77
N GLY A 137 -1.32 4.04 1.23
CA GLY A 137 -1.01 4.00 2.66
C GLY A 137 -0.60 5.36 3.22
N THR A 138 0.04 6.22 2.40
CA THR A 138 0.39 7.60 2.78
C THR A 138 -0.85 8.45 3.00
N VAL A 139 -1.84 8.36 2.11
CA VAL A 139 -3.10 9.12 2.23
C VAL A 139 -3.85 8.73 3.50
N GLU A 140 -3.82 7.45 3.88
CA GLU A 140 -4.48 6.97 5.09
C GLU A 140 -3.64 7.09 6.37
N GLY A 141 -2.37 7.50 6.25
CA GLY A 141 -1.48 7.72 7.40
C GLY A 141 -1.07 6.43 8.10
N VAL A 142 -0.99 5.32 7.36
CA VAL A 142 -0.62 4.01 7.90
C VAL A 142 0.91 3.88 7.89
N PRO A 143 1.55 3.59 9.04
CA PRO A 143 2.96 3.22 9.10
C PRO A 143 3.32 2.08 8.15
N MET A 144 4.46 2.16 7.48
CA MET A 144 4.85 1.14 6.49
C MET A 144 6.09 0.35 6.90
N VAL A 145 6.11 -0.92 6.52
CA VAL A 145 7.32 -1.73 6.43
C VAL A 145 7.55 -2.05 4.96
N CYS A 146 8.60 -1.50 4.39
CA CYS A 146 8.93 -1.66 2.99
C CYS A 146 9.85 -2.87 2.78
N TRP A 147 9.46 -3.73 1.84
CA TRP A 147 10.25 -4.84 1.34
C TRP A 147 10.26 -4.82 -0.19
N PRO A 148 11.12 -3.98 -0.80
CA PRO A 148 11.13 -3.74 -2.24
C PRO A 148 11.71 -4.92 -3.04
N PHE A 149 11.35 -5.03 -4.32
CA PHE A 149 11.80 -6.10 -5.22
C PHE A 149 12.39 -5.57 -6.54
N PHE A 150 11.69 -4.67 -7.23
CA PHE A 150 12.07 -4.25 -8.60
C PHE A 150 11.63 -2.82 -8.95
N ALA A 151 12.02 -2.37 -10.14
CA ALA A 151 11.75 -1.03 -10.68
C ALA A 151 12.24 0.08 -9.74
N ASP A 152 11.34 0.95 -9.31
CA ASP A 152 11.58 2.12 -8.46
C ASP A 152 11.30 1.84 -6.97
N GLN A 153 10.96 0.61 -6.60
CA GLN A 153 10.52 0.26 -5.24
C GLN A 153 11.57 0.56 -4.17
N GLN A 154 12.86 0.36 -4.45
CA GLN A 154 13.95 0.69 -3.51
C GLN A 154 14.03 2.19 -3.25
N ILE A 155 13.77 3.01 -4.28
CA ILE A 155 13.75 4.48 -4.15
C ILE A 155 12.54 4.89 -3.31
N ASN A 156 11.37 4.33 -3.60
CA ASN A 156 10.14 4.59 -2.85
C ASN A 156 10.27 4.18 -1.37
N SER A 157 10.87 3.02 -1.11
CA SER A 157 11.21 2.55 0.24
C SER A 157 12.10 3.55 0.98
N ARG A 158 13.12 4.10 0.30
CA ARG A 158 13.98 5.14 0.88
C ARG A 158 13.22 6.43 1.18
N PHE A 159 12.25 6.83 0.36
CA PHE A 159 11.38 7.96 0.68
C PHE A 159 10.59 7.71 1.97
N VAL A 160 9.94 6.55 2.08
CA VAL A 160 9.19 6.16 3.28
C VAL A 160 10.06 6.18 4.53
N GLY A 161 11.22 5.50 4.50
CA GLY A 161 12.06 5.35 5.68
C GLY A 161 12.93 6.56 6.03
N ALA A 162 13.61 7.14 5.03
CA ALA A 162 14.65 8.14 5.27
C ALA A 162 14.19 9.59 5.08
N VAL A 163 13.22 9.83 4.20
CA VAL A 163 12.77 11.20 3.86
C VAL A 163 11.53 11.58 4.66
N TRP A 164 10.47 10.80 4.52
CA TRP A 164 9.19 11.05 5.18
C TRP A 164 9.14 10.51 6.60
N ARG A 165 9.98 9.52 6.92
CA ARG A 165 10.06 8.87 8.24
C ARG A 165 8.70 8.29 8.68
N THR A 166 7.95 7.77 7.72
CA THR A 166 6.61 7.18 7.91
C THR A 166 6.66 5.65 7.95
N GLY A 167 7.85 5.06 7.91
CA GLY A 167 8.01 3.62 7.95
C GLY A 167 9.47 3.18 8.05
N LEU A 168 9.69 1.90 7.83
CA LEU A 168 10.99 1.23 7.91
C LEU A 168 11.25 0.43 6.64
N ASP A 169 12.52 0.28 6.30
CA ASP A 169 12.99 -0.53 5.17
C ASP A 169 13.61 -1.84 5.72
N MET A 170 13.13 -3.00 5.23
CA MET A 170 13.69 -4.31 5.59
C MET A 170 15.05 -4.61 4.90
N LYS A 171 15.50 -3.74 4.00
CA LYS A 171 16.79 -3.78 3.29
C LYS A 171 17.05 -5.13 2.60
N ASP A 172 16.01 -5.69 1.98
CA ASP A 172 16.02 -7.00 1.32
C ASP A 172 16.35 -8.19 2.25
N VAL A 173 16.37 -7.99 3.57
CA VAL A 173 16.57 -9.05 4.56
C VAL A 173 15.22 -9.49 5.10
N CYS A 174 14.73 -10.61 4.59
CA CYS A 174 13.45 -11.20 4.99
C CYS A 174 13.54 -12.23 6.10
N GLU A 175 14.70 -12.38 6.75
CA GLU A 175 14.89 -13.28 7.89
C GLU A 175 13.83 -13.02 8.97
N ARG A 176 13.27 -14.09 9.55
CA ARG A 176 12.16 -14.00 10.52
C ARG A 176 12.40 -13.02 11.66
N GLY A 177 13.63 -12.95 12.17
CA GLY A 177 14.00 -12.06 13.28
C GLY A 177 14.15 -10.59 12.85
N VAL A 178 14.34 -10.32 11.57
CA VAL A 178 14.26 -8.96 11.01
C VAL A 178 12.80 -8.58 10.81
N VAL A 179 12.01 -9.46 10.18
CA VAL A 179 10.57 -9.27 9.97
C VAL A 179 9.87 -8.96 11.28
N GLU A 180 10.07 -9.79 12.31
CA GLU A 180 9.44 -9.60 13.62
C GLU A 180 9.75 -8.22 14.19
N ARG A 181 11.04 -7.86 14.24
CA ARG A 181 11.52 -6.65 14.89
C ARG A 181 11.06 -5.40 14.16
N THR A 182 11.16 -5.40 12.82
CA THR A 182 10.79 -4.25 11.99
C THR A 182 9.28 -4.03 11.99
N VAL A 183 8.47 -5.09 11.93
CA VAL A 183 7.01 -4.97 12.03
C VAL A 183 6.60 -4.48 13.41
N ARG A 184 7.18 -5.05 14.48
CA ARG A 184 6.91 -4.60 15.85
C ARG A 184 7.24 -3.12 16.04
N GLU A 185 8.42 -2.69 15.58
CA GLU A 185 8.84 -1.29 15.65
C GLU A 185 7.90 -0.35 14.87
N ALA A 186 7.49 -0.73 13.66
CA ALA A 186 6.57 0.08 12.85
C ALA A 186 5.18 0.22 13.51
N VAL A 187 4.67 -0.85 14.13
CA VAL A 187 3.39 -0.82 14.86
C VAL A 187 3.49 0.02 16.14
N GLU A 188 4.55 -0.14 16.92
CA GLU A 188 4.67 0.45 18.27
C GLU A 188 5.24 1.87 18.28
N SER A 189 5.98 2.29 17.24
CA SER A 189 6.66 3.59 17.22
C SER A 189 5.68 4.77 17.09
N ALA A 190 5.57 5.53 18.17
CA ALA A 190 4.81 6.77 18.19
C ALA A 190 5.40 7.85 17.27
N GLU A 191 6.71 7.83 17.00
CA GLU A 191 7.34 8.78 16.08
C GLU A 191 6.94 8.50 14.63
N ILE A 192 7.08 7.25 14.18
CA ILE A 192 6.70 6.83 12.83
C ILE A 192 5.23 7.14 12.59
N ARG A 193 4.38 6.83 13.58
CA ARG A 193 2.94 7.10 13.50
C ARG A 193 2.63 8.58 13.36
N ARG A 194 3.24 9.45 14.18
CA ARG A 194 3.04 10.91 14.08
C ARG A 194 3.48 11.44 12.71
N SER A 195 4.59 10.94 12.17
CA SER A 195 5.06 11.32 10.83
C SER A 195 4.06 10.88 9.75
N ALA A 196 3.54 9.65 9.83
CA ALA A 196 2.57 9.12 8.88
C ALA A 196 1.25 9.92 8.92
N GLU A 197 0.73 10.21 10.12
CA GLU A 197 -0.46 11.04 10.31
C GLU A 197 -0.26 12.48 9.81
N ALA A 198 0.90 13.09 10.09
CA ALA A 198 1.21 14.44 9.63
C ALA A 198 1.30 14.54 8.10
N LEU A 199 1.97 13.58 7.46
CA LEU A 199 2.05 13.52 6.00
C LEU A 199 0.68 13.27 5.37
N ALA A 200 -0.11 12.36 5.93
CA ALA A 200 -1.48 12.11 5.48
C ALA A 200 -2.35 13.38 5.52
N GLN A 201 -2.27 14.13 6.62
CA GLN A 201 -2.99 15.41 6.75
C GLN A 201 -2.51 16.44 5.71
N GLN A 202 -1.20 16.50 5.45
CA GLN A 202 -0.65 17.39 4.42
C GLN A 202 -1.16 17.02 3.04
N VAL A 203 -1.04 15.74 2.66
CA VAL A 203 -1.54 15.23 1.37
C VAL A 203 -3.03 15.49 1.20
N LYS A 204 -3.85 15.29 2.25
CA LYS A 204 -5.29 15.60 2.24
C LYS A 204 -5.56 17.08 1.99
N ARG A 205 -4.74 17.99 2.52
CA ARG A 205 -4.83 19.44 2.22
C ARG A 205 -4.41 19.75 0.79
N ASP A 206 -3.36 19.09 0.28
CA ASP A 206 -2.84 19.35 -1.06
C ASP A 206 -3.82 18.93 -2.16
N VAL A 207 -4.58 17.84 -1.95
CA VAL A 207 -5.60 17.37 -2.90
C VAL A 207 -6.96 18.05 -2.75
N ALA A 208 -7.23 18.70 -1.62
CA ALA A 208 -8.50 19.40 -1.40
C ALA A 208 -8.64 20.62 -2.34
N ALA A 209 -9.87 21.12 -2.49
CA ALA A 209 -10.14 22.32 -3.29
C ALA A 209 -9.26 23.50 -2.82
N GLY A 210 -8.54 24.12 -3.76
CA GLY A 210 -7.56 25.18 -3.46
C GLY A 210 -6.21 24.70 -2.92
N GLY A 211 -6.01 23.38 -2.78
CA GLY A 211 -4.73 22.78 -2.44
C GLY A 211 -3.72 22.82 -3.58
N SER A 212 -2.45 22.54 -3.27
CA SER A 212 -1.35 22.63 -4.23
C SER A 212 -1.52 21.66 -5.42
N SER A 213 -1.83 20.38 -5.16
CA SER A 213 -2.10 19.38 -6.20
C SER A 213 -3.35 19.69 -7.00
N ALA A 214 -4.42 20.17 -6.36
CA ALA A 214 -5.65 20.58 -7.04
C ALA A 214 -5.40 21.75 -8.01
N THR A 215 -4.62 22.74 -7.57
CA THR A 215 -4.22 23.89 -8.40
C THR A 215 -3.36 23.45 -9.58
N GLU A 216 -2.39 22.55 -9.37
CA GLU A 216 -1.56 22.02 -10.46
C GLU A 216 -2.38 21.18 -11.45
N PHE A 217 -3.43 20.49 -10.99
CA PHE A 217 -4.34 19.78 -11.86
C PHE A 217 -5.17 20.73 -12.73
N GLU A 218 -5.69 21.82 -12.15
CA GLU A 218 -6.35 22.89 -12.92
C GLU A 218 -5.40 23.52 -13.94
N ARG A 219 -4.13 23.75 -13.56
CA ARG A 219 -3.10 24.27 -14.46
C ARG A 219 -2.84 23.31 -15.62
N LEU A 220 -2.77 22.00 -15.37
CA LEU A 220 -2.65 20.97 -16.41
C LEU A 220 -3.86 20.98 -17.35
N VAL A 221 -5.09 21.06 -16.82
CA VAL A 221 -6.30 21.13 -17.64
C VAL A 221 -6.31 22.38 -18.52
N GLY A 222 -5.91 23.54 -17.98
CA GLY A 222 -5.75 24.78 -18.74
C GLY A 222 -4.75 24.63 -19.88
N PHE A 223 -3.56 24.10 -19.57
CA PHE A 223 -2.52 23.84 -20.56
C PHE A 223 -2.99 22.93 -21.72
N ILE A 224 -3.69 21.83 -21.41
CA ILE A 224 -4.24 20.92 -22.44
C ILE A 224 -5.28 21.64 -23.33
N ARG A 225 -6.12 22.51 -22.75
CA ARG A 225 -7.12 23.29 -23.50
C ARG A 225 -6.45 24.27 -24.46
N GLU A 226 -5.42 24.98 -24.00
CA GLU A 226 -4.66 25.94 -24.82
C GLU A 226 -3.95 25.27 -26.01
N LEU A 227 -3.38 24.08 -25.79
CA LEU A 227 -2.79 23.27 -26.87
C LEU A 227 -3.84 22.90 -27.93
N SER A 228 -5.04 22.51 -27.48
CA SER A 228 -6.13 22.10 -28.36
C SER A 228 -6.67 23.26 -29.21
N THR A 229 -6.69 24.48 -28.65
CA THR A 229 -7.09 25.69 -29.40
C THR A 229 -6.01 26.16 -30.37
N SER A 230 -4.73 26.01 -30.02
CA SER A 230 -3.60 26.43 -30.85
C SER A 230 -3.37 25.52 -32.07
N SER A 231 -3.74 24.24 -31.97
CA SER A 231 -3.76 23.34 -33.13
C SER A 231 -4.90 23.64 -34.11
N ALA A 232 -6.02 24.21 -33.64
CA ALA A 232 -7.15 24.54 -34.49
C ALA A 232 -6.93 25.84 -35.29
N THR A 233 -6.24 26.83 -34.70
CA THR A 233 -5.92 28.11 -35.37
C THR A 233 -4.77 27.99 -36.37
N SER A 234 -3.79 27.11 -36.14
CA SER A 234 -2.69 26.87 -37.09
C SER A 234 -3.10 26.08 -38.35
N GLY A 235 -4.24 25.39 -38.33
CA GLY A 235 -4.84 24.74 -39.51
C GLY A 235 -5.64 25.68 -40.42
N LEU A 236 -6.01 26.87 -39.94
CA LEU A 236 -6.80 27.85 -40.70
C LEU A 236 -5.95 28.89 -41.44
N SER A 237 -4.64 28.93 -41.20
CA SER A 237 -3.71 29.89 -41.82
C SER A 237 -2.96 29.33 -43.05
N GLN A 238 -3.45 28.24 -43.66
CA GLN A 238 -2.85 27.64 -44.88
C GLN A 238 -3.73 27.74 -46.14
N TRP A 239 -4.67 28.69 -46.19
CA TRP A 239 -5.47 28.97 -47.39
C TRP A 239 -5.45 30.45 -47.75
#